data_AF-A0A1Y1VGD4-F1
#
_entry.id   AF-A0A1Y1VGD4-F1
#
_cell.length_a   1.000
_cell.length_b   1.000
_cell.length_c   1.000
_cell.angle_alpha   90.00
_cell.angle_beta   90.00
_cell.angle_gamma   90.00
#
_symmetry.space_group_name_H-M   'P 1'
#
loop_
_entity.id
_entity.type
_entity.pdbx_description
1 polymer ?
#
loop_
_entity_poly.entity_id
_entity_poly.type
_entity_poly.pdbx_seq_one_letter_code
_entity_poly.pdbx_strand_id
1 'polypeptide(L)'
;MTRNLVEYTITYSSASANSVKLVGKFGNWTGCIDMKKKTSEGDDDDCMNHYHSIVYVPKGCTIQYRFFVNNKHWGFDPYIASTIDDSGFRVNVAKV
;
A
#
# COMPACT_ATOMS: atom_id res chain seq x y z
N MET A 1 16.22 -21.77 -9.75
CA MET A 1 15.63 -20.56 -10.36
C MET A 1 15.72 -19.43 -9.36
N THR A 2 16.59 -18.45 -9.60
CA THR A 2 16.72 -17.28 -8.75
C THR A 2 15.42 -16.47 -8.84
N ARG A 3 14.68 -16.36 -7.74
CA ARG A 3 13.49 -15.50 -7.69
C ARG A 3 14.00 -14.07 -7.83
N ASN A 4 13.85 -13.47 -9.01
CA ASN A 4 14.15 -12.05 -9.24
C ASN A 4 13.11 -11.21 -8.50
N LEU A 5 13.25 -11.12 -7.19
CA LEU A 5 12.49 -10.22 -6.35
C LEU A 5 13.01 -8.80 -6.56
N VAL A 6 12.10 -7.86 -6.72
CA VAL A 6 12.38 -6.44 -6.79
C VAL A 6 11.71 -5.74 -5.62
N GLU A 7 12.33 -4.65 -5.19
CA GLU A 7 11.76 -3.76 -4.20
C GLU A 7 10.67 -2.90 -4.86
N TYR A 8 9.49 -2.85 -4.24
CA TYR A 8 8.40 -1.97 -4.65
C TYR A 8 7.90 -1.18 -3.45
N THR A 9 7.95 0.15 -3.56
CA THR A 9 7.48 1.05 -2.51
C THR A 9 6.01 1.41 -2.75
N ILE A 10 5.17 1.17 -1.74
CA ILE A 10 3.77 1.57 -1.73
C ILE A 10 3.63 2.73 -0.75
N THR A 11 3.04 3.82 -1.23
CA THR A 11 2.77 5.02 -0.43
C THR A 11 1.28 5.22 -0.21
N TYR A 12 0.94 5.93 0.86
CA TYR A 12 -0.43 6.35 1.14
C TYR A 12 -0.42 7.68 1.89
N SER A 13 -1.26 8.61 1.47
CA SER A 13 -1.41 9.92 2.10
C SER A 13 -2.81 10.09 2.68
N SER A 14 -2.90 10.61 3.91
CA SER A 14 -4.19 10.89 4.54
C SER A 14 -4.08 11.97 5.62
N ALA A 15 -4.99 12.95 5.58
CA ALA A 15 -5.05 14.02 6.58
C ALA A 15 -5.37 13.54 8.00
N SER A 16 -6.03 12.39 8.15
CA SER A 16 -6.57 11.91 9.45
C SER A 16 -6.13 10.50 9.85
N ALA A 17 -5.29 9.85 9.04
CA ALA A 17 -4.72 8.55 9.42
C ALA A 17 -3.68 8.74 10.53
N ASN A 18 -3.84 7.98 11.61
CA ASN A 18 -2.86 7.82 12.69
C ASN A 18 -2.10 6.50 12.55
N SER A 19 -2.76 5.47 12.01
CA SER A 19 -2.14 4.19 11.65
C SER A 19 -2.68 3.68 10.33
N VAL A 20 -1.83 3.02 9.56
CA VAL A 20 -2.18 2.43 8.27
C VAL A 20 -1.54 1.07 8.15
N LYS A 21 -2.35 0.06 7.84
CA LYS A 21 -1.87 -1.27 7.45
C LYS A 21 -2.11 -1.48 5.97
N LEU A 22 -1.12 -1.99 5.28
CA LEU A 22 -1.21 -2.43 3.90
C LEU A 22 -1.62 -3.90 3.89
N VAL A 23 -2.73 -4.24 3.25
CA VAL A 23 -3.25 -5.61 3.16
C VAL A 23 -3.45 -5.98 1.71
N GLY A 24 -2.92 -7.11 1.26
CA GLY A 24 -3.01 -7.46 -0.15
C GLY A 24 -2.39 -8.79 -0.56
N LYS A 25 -2.44 -9.02 -1.87
CA LYS A 25 -1.78 -10.10 -2.61
C LYS A 25 -0.63 -9.51 -3.42
N PHE A 26 0.59 -9.92 -3.09
CA PHE A 26 1.84 -9.36 -3.58
C PHE A 26 2.55 -10.35 -4.51
N GLY A 27 1.85 -10.74 -5.58
CA GLY A 27 2.29 -11.80 -6.49
C GLY A 27 2.12 -13.19 -5.86
N ASN A 28 3.17 -13.68 -5.20
CA ASN A 28 3.25 -15.06 -4.70
C ASN A 28 2.87 -15.23 -3.22
N TRP A 29 2.55 -14.14 -2.53
CA TRP A 29 2.20 -14.17 -1.11
C TRP A 29 1.10 -13.16 -0.79
N THR A 30 0.40 -13.39 0.31
CA THR A 30 -0.62 -12.50 0.86
C THR A 30 -0.21 -12.08 2.26
N GLY A 31 -0.52 -10.85 2.66
CA GLY A 31 -0.18 -10.43 4.01
C GLY A 31 -0.76 -9.09 4.41
N CYS A 32 -0.46 -8.72 5.66
CA CYS A 32 -0.82 -7.48 6.30
C CYS A 32 0.47 -6.87 6.89
N ILE A 33 0.80 -5.65 6.50
CA ILE A 33 2.03 -4.96 6.87
C ILE A 33 1.69 -3.61 7.49
N ASP A 34 2.19 -3.32 8.70
CA ASP A 34 2.13 -1.97 9.26
C ASP A 34 2.98 -1.01 8.42
N MET A 35 2.37 0.05 7.90
CA MET A 35 3.08 1.07 7.13
C MET A 35 3.79 2.05 8.07
N LYS A 36 4.98 2.48 7.66
CA LYS A 36 5.76 3.47 8.42
C LYS A 36 5.27 4.87 8.04
N LYS A 37 4.95 5.68 9.04
CA LYS A 37 4.72 7.11 8.84
C LYS A 37 6.06 7.77 8.52
N LYS A 38 6.14 8.54 7.44
CA LYS A 38 7.31 9.40 7.18
C LYS A 38 7.34 10.49 8.27
N THR A 39 8.43 10.55 9.01
CA THR A 39 8.75 11.71 9.84
C THR A 39 9.44 12.72 8.94
N SER A 40 8.74 13.79 8.56
CA SER A 40 9.35 14.89 7.84
C SER A 40 10.38 15.55 8.76
N GLU A 41 11.67 15.29 8.54
CA GLU A 41 12.70 16.25 8.93
C GLU A 41 12.64 17.39 7.91
N GLY A 42 11.77 18.37 8.16
CA GLY A 42 11.77 19.64 7.43
C GLY A 42 10.77 19.79 6.27
N ASP A 43 9.50 19.44 6.47
CA ASP A 43 8.42 19.96 5.62
C ASP A 43 7.28 20.47 6.52
N ASP A 44 7.43 21.74 6.90
CA ASP A 44 6.36 22.62 7.37
C ASP A 44 5.50 23.02 6.15
N ASP A 45 4.42 22.29 5.83
CA ASP A 45 3.15 22.81 5.24
C ASP A 45 2.20 21.74 4.68
N ASP A 46 2.51 20.44 4.69
CA ASP A 46 1.54 19.44 4.23
C ASP A 46 0.61 19.00 5.38
N CYS A 47 -0.69 19.32 5.26
CA CYS A 47 -1.75 18.83 6.15
C CYS A 47 -1.97 17.30 6.07
N MET A 48 -1.18 16.58 5.28
CA MET A 48 -1.28 15.14 5.06
C MET A 48 -0.27 14.34 5.89
N ASN A 49 -0.72 13.22 6.45
CA ASN A 49 0.18 12.20 6.97
C ASN A 49 0.59 11.26 5.83
N HIS A 50 1.90 11.17 5.58
CA HIS A 50 2.44 10.27 4.56
C HIS A 50 2.93 8.96 5.17
N TYR A 51 2.49 7.85 4.59
CA TYR A 51 2.86 6.50 4.97
C TYR A 51 3.55 5.80 3.81
N HIS A 52 4.49 4.91 4.12
CA HIS A 52 5.12 4.05 3.13
C HIS A 52 5.38 2.64 3.68
N SER A 53 5.40 1.68 2.77
CA SER A 53 5.89 0.33 3.03
C SER A 53 6.66 -0.18 1.83
N ILE A 54 7.64 -1.04 2.09
CA ILE A 54 8.46 -1.68 1.08
C ILE A 54 8.04 -3.14 1.01
N VAL A 55 7.70 -3.62 -0.19
CA VAL A 55 7.42 -5.03 -0.44
C VAL A 55 8.42 -5.59 -1.45
N TYR A 56 8.84 -6.84 -1.22
CA TYR A 56 9.70 -7.57 -2.14
C TYR A 56 8.85 -8.57 -2.92
N VAL A 57 8.73 -8.37 -4.23
CA VAL A 57 7.82 -9.15 -5.08
C VAL A 57 8.50 -9.57 -6.38
N PRO A 58 8.07 -10.66 -7.03
CA PRO A 58 8.64 -11.07 -8.31
C PRO A 58 8.48 -9.98 -9.37
N LYS A 59 9.55 -9.70 -10.11
CA LYS A 59 9.48 -8.82 -11.29
C LYS A 59 8.46 -9.35 -12.30
N GLY A 60 7.64 -8.45 -12.86
CA GLY A 60 6.59 -8.76 -13.82
C GLY A 60 5.25 -9.15 -13.20
N CYS A 61 5.14 -9.22 -11.86
CA CYS A 61 3.90 -9.60 -11.21
C CYS A 61 2.90 -8.44 -11.12
N THR A 62 1.63 -8.79 -10.93
CA THR A 62 0.60 -7.81 -10.55
C THR A 62 0.29 -8.00 -9.07
N ILE A 63 0.30 -6.90 -8.33
CA ILE A 63 -0.07 -6.85 -6.92
C ILE A 63 -1.43 -6.16 -6.76
N GLN A 64 -2.20 -6.61 -5.79
CA GLN A 64 -3.51 -6.04 -5.43
C GLN A 64 -3.55 -5.78 -3.93
N TYR A 65 -3.96 -4.59 -3.51
CA TYR A 65 -3.89 -4.20 -2.10
C TYR A 65 -4.92 -3.15 -1.70
N ARG A 66 -5.14 -3.04 -0.39
CA ARG A 66 -5.98 -2.03 0.29
C ARG A 66 -5.28 -1.54 1.54
N PHE A 67 -5.79 -0.43 2.06
CA PHE A 67 -5.33 0.16 3.31
C PHE A 67 -6.36 -0.09 4.40
N PHE A 68 -5.91 -0.58 5.55
CA PHE A 68 -6.71 -0.64 6.77
C PHE A 68 -6.26 0.50 7.69
N VAL A 69 -7.06 1.56 7.70
CA VAL A 69 -6.75 2.84 8.33
C VAL A 69 -7.36 2.89 9.73
N ASN A 70 -6.55 3.34 10.70
CA ASN A 70 -6.92 3.50 12.10
C ASN A 70 -7.51 2.23 12.73
N ASN A 71 -7.16 1.05 12.20
CA ASN A 71 -7.75 -0.25 12.52
C ASN A 71 -9.30 -0.28 12.45
N LYS A 72 -9.91 0.55 11.62
CA LYS A 72 -11.37 0.71 11.56
C LYS A 72 -11.91 0.72 10.13
N HIS A 73 -11.23 1.39 9.23
CA HIS A 73 -11.77 1.65 7.89
C HIS A 73 -10.90 1.01 6.83
N TRP A 74 -11.55 0.36 5.88
CA TRP A 74 -10.90 -0.10 4.67
C TRP A 74 -10.95 1.00 3.61
N GLY A 75 -9.79 1.33 3.06
CA GLY A 75 -9.60 2.33 2.03
C GLY A 75 -8.76 1.80 0.87
N PHE A 76 -8.74 2.60 -0.19
CA PHE A 76 -7.85 2.48 -1.33
C PHE A 76 -7.42 3.90 -1.71
N ASP A 77 -6.32 4.04 -2.44
CA ASP A 77 -5.88 5.31 -2.99
C ASP A 77 -6.64 5.57 -4.32
N PRO A 78 -7.47 6.62 -4.42
CA PRO A 78 -8.25 6.89 -5.63
C PRO A 78 -7.41 7.37 -6.82
N TYR A 79 -6.15 7.77 -6.59
CA TYR A 79 -5.24 8.24 -7.64
C TYR A 79 -4.36 7.13 -8.22
N ILE A 80 -4.38 5.95 -7.60
CA ILE A 80 -3.71 4.75 -8.11
C ILE A 80 -4.71 3.87 -8.84
N ALA A 81 -4.26 3.20 -9.89
CA ALA A 81 -5.06 2.22 -10.62
C ALA A 81 -5.77 1.25 -9.65
N SER A 82 -7.05 0.96 -9.91
CA SER A 82 -7.87 0.12 -9.04
C SER A 82 -8.74 -0.84 -9.84
N THR A 83 -9.11 -1.95 -9.20
CA THR A 83 -10.05 -2.95 -9.72
C THR A 83 -11.03 -3.37 -8.63
N ILE A 84 -12.05 -4.15 -9.00
CA ILE A 84 -12.87 -4.91 -8.04
C ILE A 84 -12.26 -6.30 -7.90
N ASP A 85 -12.05 -6.75 -6.66
CA ASP A 85 -11.57 -8.09 -6.34
C ASP A 85 -12.70 -9.14 -6.33
N ASP A 86 -12.34 -10.42 -6.17
CA ASP A 86 -13.29 -11.53 -6.14
C ASP A 86 -14.30 -11.45 -4.99
N SER A 87 -14.02 -10.63 -3.97
CA SER A 87 -14.90 -10.38 -2.83
C SER A 87 -15.79 -9.14 -3.03
N GLY A 88 -15.75 -8.52 -4.21
CA GLY A 88 -16.54 -7.34 -4.55
C GLY A 88 -15.99 -6.03 -4.01
N PHE A 89 -14.77 -6.01 -3.47
CA PHE A 89 -14.16 -4.81 -2.92
C PHE A 89 -13.26 -4.10 -3.93
N ARG A 90 -13.26 -2.76 -3.89
CA ARG A 90 -12.30 -1.96 -4.64
C ARG A 90 -10.93 -2.04 -3.99
N VAL A 91 -9.94 -2.45 -4.78
CA VAL A 91 -8.52 -2.62 -4.40
C VAL A 91 -7.64 -1.78 -5.33
N ASN A 92 -6.52 -1.27 -4.85
CA ASN A 92 -5.47 -0.76 -5.73
C ASN A 92 -4.74 -1.90 -6.43
N VAL A 93 -4.27 -1.64 -7.64
CA VAL A 93 -3.54 -2.59 -8.49
C VAL A 93 -2.27 -1.93 -8.98
N ALA A 94 -1.15 -2.65 -8.90
CA ALA A 94 0.12 -2.22 -9.49
C ALA A 94 0.78 -3.37 -10.24
N LYS A 95 1.37 -3.05 -11.40
CA LYS A 95 2.25 -3.95 -12.13
C LYS A 95 3.69 -3.63 -11.73
N VAL A 96 4.40 -4.64 -11.25
CA VAL A 96 5.78 -4.55 -10.75
C VAL A 96 6.75 -5.18 -11.72
#